data_AF-A0A3M1VST2-F1
#
_entry.id   AF-A0A3M1VST2-F1
#
_cell.length_a   1.000
_cell.length_b   1.000
_cell.length_c   1.000
_cell.angle_alpha   90.00
_cell.angle_beta   90.00
_cell.angle_gamma   90.00
#
_symmetry.space_group_name_H-M   'P 1'
#
loop_
_entity.id
_entity.type
_entity.pdbx_description
1 polymer ?
#
loop_
_entity_poly.entity_id
_entity_poly.type
_entity_poly.pdbx_seq_one_letter_code
_entity_poly.pdbx_strand_id
1 'polypeptide(L)'
;MNVGQIGRIEIEKPRGPEAGRSGNRPDGPSFGEAMEEALREVETELGRADAAAVGHIAGDGSDLHNVLLEMERADLSLRTLMQVRNKLLDAYREIMRMQV
;
A
#
# COMPACT_ATOMS: atom_id res chain seq x y z
N MET A 1 26.21 -2.85 65.81
CA MET A 1 24.82 -3.01 66.29
C MET A 1 23.95 -2.10 65.46
N ASN A 2 22.97 -2.70 64.78
CA ASN A 2 22.06 -2.10 63.80
C ASN A 2 21.08 -1.11 64.45
N VAL A 3 20.89 0.07 63.85
CA VAL A 3 19.58 0.72 63.77
C VAL A 3 19.57 1.70 62.60
N GLY A 4 18.61 1.60 61.66
CA GLY A 4 18.17 2.80 60.92
C GLY A 4 17.84 2.69 59.42
N GLN A 5 18.02 1.55 58.74
CA GLN A 5 17.46 1.38 57.39
C GLN A 5 15.94 1.27 57.46
N ILE A 6 15.23 2.39 57.34
CA ILE A 6 13.81 2.41 56.98
C ILE A 6 13.59 3.53 55.96
N GLY A 7 13.97 3.26 54.71
CA GLY A 7 13.63 4.09 53.56
C GLY A 7 12.27 3.67 53.00
N ARG A 8 11.30 4.59 53.08
CA ARG A 8 10.02 4.71 52.34
C ARG A 8 9.46 3.44 51.66
N ILE A 9 8.36 2.94 52.21
CA ILE A 9 7.38 2.17 51.45
C ILE A 9 6.71 3.14 50.47
N GLU A 10 7.08 3.05 49.20
CA GLU A 10 6.39 3.72 48.11
C GLU A 10 5.15 2.88 47.77
N ILE A 11 3.97 3.41 48.06
CA ILE A 11 2.68 2.74 47.81
C ILE A 11 2.50 2.65 46.29
N GLU A 12 2.70 1.45 45.74
CA GLU A 12 2.39 1.13 44.34
C GLU A 12 0.88 1.29 44.11
N LYS A 13 0.54 2.16 43.16
CA LYS A 13 -0.83 2.51 42.76
C LYS A 13 -1.53 1.24 42.22
N PRO A 14 -2.78 0.95 42.62
CA PRO A 14 -3.44 -0.31 42.27
C PRO A 14 -3.58 -0.45 40.75
N ARG A 15 -3.06 -1.56 40.22
CA ARG A 15 -3.21 -1.97 38.83
C ARG A 15 -4.67 -2.39 38.60
N GLY A 16 -5.45 -1.53 37.98
CA GLY A 16 -6.81 -1.86 37.52
C GLY A 16 -6.75 -2.83 36.32
N PRO A 17 -7.67 -3.79 36.21
CA PRO A 17 -7.75 -4.69 35.06
C PRO A 17 -8.62 -4.03 33.99
N GLU A 18 -8.01 -3.31 33.03
CA GLU A 18 -8.74 -2.85 31.85
C GLU A 18 -8.35 -3.69 30.64
N ALA A 19 -9.16 -4.75 30.47
CA ALA A 19 -9.82 -5.10 29.23
C ALA A 19 -8.99 -5.07 27.93
N GLY A 20 -8.74 -6.29 27.45
CA GLY A 20 -8.73 -6.69 26.04
C GLY A 20 -8.71 -5.58 25.00
N ARG A 21 -7.52 -5.29 24.49
CA ARG A 21 -7.37 -4.86 23.09
C ARG A 21 -6.97 -6.07 22.27
N SER A 22 -7.92 -7.00 22.10
CA SER A 22 -7.99 -7.80 20.89
C SER A 22 -8.42 -6.85 19.77
N GLY A 23 -7.46 -6.12 19.22
CA GLY A 23 -7.64 -5.32 18.04
C GLY A 23 -6.89 -6.02 16.92
N ASN A 24 -7.63 -6.80 16.14
CA ASN A 24 -7.21 -7.41 14.89
C ASN A 24 -6.69 -6.32 13.95
N ARG A 25 -5.41 -5.93 14.10
CA ARG A 25 -4.70 -5.19 13.06
C ARG A 25 -4.52 -6.18 11.92
N PRO A 26 -5.02 -5.89 10.71
CA PRO A 26 -4.64 -6.69 9.55
C PRO A 26 -3.12 -6.56 9.40
N ASP A 27 -2.39 -7.67 9.50
CA ASP A 27 -0.93 -7.73 9.30
C ASP A 27 -0.54 -7.61 7.81
N GLY A 28 -1.20 -6.71 7.08
CA GLY A 28 -0.98 -6.46 5.66
C GLY A 28 -0.85 -4.97 5.36
N PRO A 29 -0.23 -4.60 4.23
CA PRO A 29 -0.21 -3.22 3.77
C PRO A 29 -1.63 -2.67 3.76
N SER A 30 -1.77 -1.43 4.23
CA SER A 30 -3.02 -0.71 4.15
C SER A 30 -3.47 -0.64 2.70
N PHE A 31 -4.77 -0.57 2.50
CA PHE A 31 -5.35 -0.45 1.16
C PHE A 31 -4.74 0.73 0.36
N GLY A 32 -4.48 1.86 1.02
CA GLY A 32 -3.83 3.01 0.41
C GLY A 32 -2.42 2.70 -0.09
N GLU A 33 -1.62 2.00 0.73
CA GLU A 33 -0.27 1.55 0.36
C GLU A 33 -0.31 0.57 -0.82
N ALA A 34 -1.27 -0.38 -0.83
CA ALA A 34 -1.42 -1.31 -1.94
C ALA A 34 -1.84 -0.62 -3.26
N MET A 35 -2.68 0.41 -3.18
CA MET A 35 -3.09 1.19 -4.35
C MET A 35 -1.97 2.11 -4.85
N GLU A 36 -1.18 2.67 -3.93
CA GLU A 36 0.01 3.46 -4.27
C GLU A 36 1.06 2.58 -4.96
N GLU A 37 1.30 1.37 -4.48
CA GLU A 37 2.20 0.42 -5.11
C GLU A 37 1.74 0.05 -6.52
N ALA A 38 0.45 -0.29 -6.68
CA ALA A 38 -0.11 -0.59 -8.00
C ALA A 38 0.00 0.59 -8.98
N LEU A 39 -0.13 1.82 -8.49
CA LEU A 39 0.06 3.01 -9.32
C LEU A 39 1.52 3.18 -9.75
N ARG A 40 2.49 2.95 -8.84
CA ARG A 40 3.93 2.99 -9.14
C ARG A 40 4.33 1.91 -10.15
N GLU A 41 3.73 0.72 -10.06
CA GLU A 41 3.93 -0.34 -11.06
C GLU A 41 3.48 0.14 -12.45
N VAL A 42 2.28 0.70 -12.57
CA VAL A 42 1.77 1.23 -13.86
C VAL A 42 2.66 2.36 -14.39
N GLU A 43 3.11 3.28 -13.53
CA GLU A 43 4.05 4.34 -13.91
C GLU A 43 5.37 3.78 -14.42
N THR A 44 5.87 2.70 -13.81
CA THR A 44 7.07 2.00 -14.26
C THR A 44 6.87 1.39 -15.65
N GLU A 45 5.73 0.74 -15.91
CA GLU A 45 5.44 0.15 -17.22
C GLU A 45 5.28 1.23 -18.31
N LEU A 46 4.65 2.37 -17.98
CA LEU A 46 4.58 3.53 -18.89
C LEU A 46 5.98 4.07 -19.21
N GLY A 47 6.83 4.22 -18.21
CA GLY A 47 8.22 4.67 -18.40
C GLY A 47 9.05 3.70 -19.26
N ARG A 48 8.82 2.39 -19.16
CA ARG A 48 9.46 1.39 -20.03
C ARG A 48 9.00 1.50 -21.46
N ALA A 49 7.70 1.67 -21.70
CA ALA A 49 7.14 1.86 -23.03
C ALA A 49 7.72 3.12 -23.70
N ASP A 50 7.80 4.23 -22.97
CA ASP A 50 8.40 5.48 -23.46
C ASP A 50 9.90 5.31 -23.76
N ALA A 51 10.65 4.68 -22.86
CA ALA A 51 12.07 4.43 -23.07
C ALA A 51 12.33 3.53 -24.29
N ALA A 52 11.51 2.49 -24.48
CA ALA A 52 11.59 1.61 -25.64
C ALA A 52 11.28 2.37 -26.94
N ALA A 53 10.26 3.23 -26.93
CA ALA A 53 9.92 4.06 -28.10
C ALA A 53 11.03 5.04 -28.46
N VAL A 54 11.61 5.72 -27.48
CA VAL A 54 12.72 6.66 -27.69
C VAL A 54 13.97 5.92 -28.18
N GLY A 55 14.32 4.77 -27.58
CA GLY A 55 15.44 3.95 -28.01
C GLY A 55 15.32 3.47 -29.46
N HIS A 56 14.11 3.09 -29.88
CA HIS A 56 13.86 2.67 -31.26
C HIS A 56 14.07 3.82 -32.26
N ILE A 57 13.53 5.00 -31.96
CA ILE A 57 13.70 6.19 -32.82
C ILE A 57 15.16 6.65 -32.85
N ALA A 58 15.89 6.50 -31.74
CA ALA A 58 17.31 6.82 -31.64
C ALA A 58 18.22 5.84 -32.43
N GLY A 59 17.65 4.76 -32.98
CA GLY A 59 18.38 3.78 -33.79
C GLY A 59 19.09 2.70 -32.96
N ASP A 60 18.72 2.51 -31.70
CA ASP A 60 19.38 1.61 -30.74
C ASP A 60 19.09 0.11 -30.99
N GLY A 61 18.66 -0.25 -32.21
CA GLY A 61 18.40 -1.63 -32.61
C GLY A 61 17.26 -2.34 -31.86
N SER A 62 16.52 -1.64 -31.00
CA SER A 62 15.34 -2.20 -30.35
C SER A 62 14.28 -2.51 -31.41
N ASP A 63 13.88 -3.78 -31.52
CA ASP A 63 12.88 -4.24 -32.49
C ASP A 63 11.56 -3.50 -32.25
N LEU A 64 10.93 -3.02 -33.33
CA LEU A 64 9.60 -2.39 -33.29
C LEU A 64 8.59 -3.30 -32.58
N HIS A 65 8.74 -4.62 -32.71
CA HIS A 65 7.90 -5.58 -32.00
C HIS A 65 7.96 -5.42 -30.47
N ASN A 66 9.15 -5.20 -29.91
CA ASN A 66 9.31 -5.02 -28.46
C ASN A 66 8.71 -3.69 -28.00
N VAL A 67 8.87 -2.62 -28.78
CA VAL A 67 8.24 -1.32 -28.46
C VAL A 67 6.72 -1.48 -28.37
N LEU A 68 6.12 -2.10 -29.39
CA LEU A 68 4.67 -2.33 -29.42
C LEU A 68 4.21 -3.23 -28.27
N LEU A 69 5.01 -4.23 -27.88
CA LEU A 69 4.70 -5.09 -26.75
C LEU A 69 4.70 -4.33 -25.42
N GLU A 70 5.73 -3.50 -25.17
CA GLU A 70 5.79 -2.68 -23.95
C GLU A 70 4.65 -1.67 -23.90
N MET A 71 4.30 -1.05 -25.03
CA MET A 71 3.14 -0.15 -25.12
C MET A 71 1.82 -0.87 -24.80
N GLU A 72 1.58 -2.06 -25.34
CA GLU A 72 0.38 -2.85 -25.07
C GLU A 72 0.31 -3.28 -23.59
N ARG A 73 1.47 -3.66 -23.02
CA ARG A 73 1.58 -4.03 -21.61
C ARG A 73 1.24 -2.87 -20.68
N ALA A 74 1.73 -1.67 -21.00
CA ALA A 74 1.41 -0.46 -20.24
C ALA A 74 -0.09 -0.11 -20.32
N ASP A 75 -0.69 -0.17 -21.52
CA ASP A 75 -2.11 0.10 -21.71
C ASP A 75 -3.01 -0.92 -20.97
N LEU A 76 -2.68 -2.22 -21.06
CA LEU A 76 -3.41 -3.26 -20.34
C LEU A 76 -3.32 -3.08 -18.82
N SER A 77 -2.14 -2.72 -18.32
CA SER A 77 -1.91 -2.47 -16.89
C SER A 77 -2.74 -1.28 -16.39
N LEU A 78 -2.78 -0.20 -17.17
CA LEU A 78 -3.60 0.98 -16.87
C LEU A 78 -5.10 0.64 -16.86
N ARG A 79 -5.60 -0.10 -17.86
CA ARG A 79 -7.00 -0.54 -17.90
C ARG A 79 -7.36 -1.38 -16.68
N THR A 80 -6.47 -2.27 -16.28
CA THR A 80 -6.65 -3.12 -15.10
C THR A 80 -6.73 -2.28 -13.83
N LEU A 81 -5.82 -1.31 -13.66
CA LEU A 81 -5.84 -0.39 -12.53
C LEU A 81 -7.15 0.40 -12.45
N MET A 82 -7.67 0.89 -13.59
CA MET A 82 -8.96 1.60 -13.61
C MET A 82 -10.12 0.72 -13.17
N GLN A 83 -10.14 -0.56 -13.57
CA GLN A 83 -11.17 -1.50 -13.13
C GLN A 83 -11.10 -1.73 -11.62
N VAL A 84 -9.90 -1.92 -11.10
CA VAL A 84 -9.65 -2.08 -9.65
C VAL A 84 -10.11 -0.82 -8.91
N ARG A 85 -9.68 0.38 -9.34
CA ARG A 85 -10.11 1.68 -8.79
C ARG A 85 -11.63 1.80 -8.73
N ASN A 86 -12.32 1.47 -9.82
CA ASN A 86 -13.78 1.57 -9.88
C ASN A 86 -14.46 0.62 -8.88
N LYS A 87 -14.02 -0.64 -8.80
CA LYS A 87 -14.54 -1.62 -7.83
C LYS A 87 -14.35 -1.17 -6.39
N LEU A 88 -13.22 -0.52 -6.10
CA LEU A 88 -12.91 -0.03 -4.76
C LEU A 88 -13.76 1.18 -4.37
N LEU A 89 -14.00 2.11 -5.32
CA LEU A 89 -14.94 3.20 -5.12
C LEU A 89 -16.37 2.69 -4.88
N ASP A 90 -16.78 1.64 -5.61
CA ASP A 90 -18.08 1.03 -5.42
C ASP A 90 -18.19 0.34 -4.05
N ALA A 91 -17.15 -0.38 -3.61
CA ALA A 91 -17.11 -0.99 -2.27
C ALA A 91 -17.18 0.07 -1.16
N TYR A 92 -16.46 1.20 -1.31
CA TYR A 92 -16.55 2.32 -0.37
C TYR A 92 -17.97 2.90 -0.31
N ARG A 93 -18.61 3.13 -1.47
CA ARG A 93 -19.99 3.61 -1.57
C ARG A 93 -21.01 2.63 -0.99
N GLU A 94 -20.76 1.33 -1.09
CA GLU A 94 -21.63 0.30 -0.49
C GLU A 94 -21.60 0.36 1.04
N ILE A 95 -20.40 0.43 1.64
CA ILE A 95 -20.23 0.54 3.10
C ILE A 95 -20.96 1.77 3.64
N MET A 96 -20.85 2.91 2.95
CA MET A 96 -21.54 4.16 3.34
C MET A 96 -23.08 4.03 3.27
N ARG A 97 -23.61 3.22 2.35
CA ARG A 97 -25.05 2.98 2.20
C ARG A 97 -25.60 2.00 3.25
N MET A 98 -24.76 1.16 3.85
CA MET A 98 -25.17 0.26 4.94
C MET A 98 -25.30 0.95 6.31
N GLN A 99 -24.69 2.13 6.48
CA GLN A 99 -24.63 2.84 7.77
C GLN A 99 -25.71 3.91 7.97
N VAL A 100 -26.57 4.15 6.97
CA VAL A 100 -27.74 5.04 7.07
C VAL A 100 -29.01 4.29 7.42
#